data_AF-A0AAP3YJI3-F1
#
_entry.id   AF-A0AAP3YJI3-F1
#
_cell.length_a   1.000
_cell.length_b   1.000
_cell.length_c   1.000
_cell.angle_alpha   90.00
_cell.angle_beta   90.00
_cell.angle_gamma   90.00
#
_symmetry.space_group_name_H-M   'P 1'
#
loop_
_entity.id
_entity.type
_entity.pdbx_description
1 polymer ?
#
loop_
_entity_poly.entity_id
_entity_poly.type
_entity_poly.pdbx_seq_one_letter_code
_entity_poly.pdbx_strand_id
1 'polypeptide(L)'
;IIHVNGDDVDAVCQVMELACEWRDTFRRDIIIDLCCFRKHGHNESDEPRLTQPQMYQAVDAHPGTLARYGESLARRGLLTQAQQDEMTARYRDWLDSCQKREPQPLKPAIHSFSANWYGLTNPHWSAPVSTALPRQKLAAYGEIISTLPPDVVAHPTIKRQLAL
;
A
#
# COMPACT_ATOMS: atom_id res chain seq x y z
N ILE A 1 -13.92 -11.40 -5.88
CA ILE A 1 -12.70 -12.11 -5.43
C ILE A 1 -12.17 -12.84 -6.65
N ILE A 2 -10.88 -12.74 -6.94
CA ILE A 2 -10.24 -13.41 -8.08
C ILE A 2 -9.09 -14.23 -7.53
N HIS A 3 -9.05 -15.52 -7.84
CA HIS A 3 -7.93 -16.39 -7.52
C HIS A 3 -7.04 -16.51 -8.75
N VAL A 4 -5.72 -16.33 -8.59
CA VAL A 4 -4.77 -16.39 -9.69
C VAL A 4 -3.50 -17.12 -9.27
N ASN A 5 -2.99 -17.97 -10.16
CA ASN A 5 -1.75 -18.70 -9.93
C ASN A 5 -0.56 -17.75 -10.11
N GLY A 6 0.29 -17.62 -9.09
CA GLY A 6 1.48 -16.75 -9.13
C GLY A 6 2.56 -17.18 -10.13
N ASP A 7 2.52 -18.42 -10.62
CA ASP A 7 3.42 -18.87 -11.69
C ASP A 7 2.95 -18.51 -13.11
N ASP A 8 1.72 -18.01 -13.26
CA ASP A 8 1.20 -17.48 -14.52
C ASP A 8 1.26 -15.94 -14.50
N VAL A 9 2.43 -15.41 -14.84
CA VAL A 9 2.71 -13.97 -14.80
C VAL A 9 1.77 -13.18 -15.72
N ASP A 10 1.41 -13.72 -16.88
CA ASP A 10 0.50 -13.06 -17.82
C ASP A 10 -0.91 -12.95 -17.22
N ALA A 11 -1.42 -14.02 -16.60
CA ALA A 11 -2.70 -13.99 -15.90
C ALA A 11 -2.69 -13.04 -14.70
N VAL A 12 -1.59 -13.00 -13.94
CA VAL A 12 -1.44 -12.06 -12.82
C VAL A 12 -1.55 -10.61 -13.33
N CYS A 13 -0.86 -10.26 -14.41
CA CYS A 13 -0.97 -8.91 -15.01
C CYS A 13 -2.41 -8.58 -15.41
N GLN A 14 -3.11 -9.48 -16.09
CA GLN A 14 -4.51 -9.29 -16.50
C GLN A 14 -5.45 -9.11 -15.30
N VAL A 15 -5.27 -9.90 -14.25
CA VAL A 15 -6.09 -9.81 -13.03
C VAL A 15 -5.86 -8.49 -12.30
N MET A 16 -4.62 -7.97 -12.31
CA MET A 16 -4.30 -6.67 -11.73
C MET A 16 -4.96 -5.52 -12.51
N GLU A 17 -4.93 -5.56 -13.85
CA GLU A 17 -5.64 -4.59 -14.71
C GLU A 17 -7.14 -4.60 -14.44
N LEU A 18 -7.76 -5.80 -14.44
CA LEU A 18 -9.18 -5.97 -14.15
C LEU A 18 -9.56 -5.45 -12.75
N ALA A 19 -8.70 -5.64 -11.75
CA ALA A 19 -8.96 -5.15 -10.40
C ALA A 19 -8.91 -3.62 -10.31
N CYS A 20 -8.01 -2.98 -11.05
CA CYS A 20 -7.98 -1.53 -11.19
C CYS A 20 -9.26 -1.01 -11.85
N GLU A 21 -9.69 -1.63 -12.96
CA GLU A 21 -10.93 -1.29 -13.66
C GLU A 21 -12.17 -1.46 -12.76
N TRP A 22 -12.23 -2.55 -12.00
CA TRP A 22 -13.30 -2.78 -11.03
C TRP A 22 -13.36 -1.68 -9.97
N ARG A 23 -12.21 -1.31 -9.38
CA ARG A 23 -12.14 -0.24 -8.38
C ARG A 23 -12.60 1.09 -8.95
N ASP A 24 -12.22 1.43 -10.18
CA ASP A 24 -12.59 2.70 -10.81
C ASP A 24 -14.07 2.75 -11.20
N THR A 25 -14.59 1.66 -11.75
CA THR A 25 -15.98 1.54 -12.22
C THR A 25 -16.97 1.48 -11.07
N PHE A 26 -16.75 0.58 -10.11
CA PHE A 26 -17.76 0.27 -9.10
C PHE A 26 -17.50 0.95 -7.76
N ARG A 27 -16.29 1.48 -7.53
CA ARG A 27 -15.90 2.09 -6.24
C ARG A 27 -16.15 1.14 -5.06
N ARG A 28 -15.96 -0.16 -5.28
CA ARG A 28 -16.08 -1.24 -4.29
C ARG A 28 -14.76 -1.96 -4.13
N ASP A 29 -14.60 -2.64 -3.01
CA ASP A 29 -13.41 -3.45 -2.74
C ASP A 29 -13.37 -4.68 -3.64
N ILE A 30 -12.15 -5.15 -3.92
CA ILE A 30 -11.85 -6.37 -4.64
C ILE A 30 -10.66 -7.06 -3.98
N ILE A 31 -10.69 -8.38 -3.95
CA ILE A 31 -9.63 -9.22 -3.39
C ILE A 31 -9.04 -10.03 -4.53
N ILE A 32 -7.71 -9.97 -4.67
CA ILE A 32 -6.92 -10.88 -5.49
C ILE A 32 -6.23 -11.85 -4.54
N ASP A 33 -6.60 -13.12 -4.64
CA ASP A 33 -5.89 -14.23 -4.01
C ASP A 33 -4.79 -14.70 -4.95
N LEU A 34 -3.58 -14.20 -4.73
CA LEU A 34 -2.38 -14.58 -5.46
C LEU A 34 -1.80 -15.86 -4.84
N CYS A 35 -2.18 -17.00 -5.38
CA CYS A 35 -1.71 -18.30 -4.90
C CYS A 35 -0.25 -18.50 -5.31
N CYS A 36 0.67 -18.40 -4.35
CA CYS A 36 2.11 -18.53 -4.55
C CYS A 36 2.74 -19.46 -3.49
N PHE A 37 4.07 -19.52 -3.46
CA PHE A 37 4.82 -20.31 -2.48
C PHE A 37 5.92 -19.47 -1.83
N ARG A 38 6.37 -19.90 -0.64
CA ARG A 38 7.48 -19.27 0.08
C ARG A 38 8.72 -20.13 -0.09
N LYS A 39 9.76 -19.57 -0.73
CA LYS A 39 11.02 -20.29 -1.03
C LYS A 39 11.79 -20.70 0.23
N HIS A 40 11.84 -19.82 1.23
CA HIS A 40 12.52 -20.03 2.51
C HIS A 40 11.52 -20.23 3.65
N GLY A 41 11.99 -20.39 4.88
CA GLY A 41 11.16 -20.42 6.09
C GLY A 41 10.38 -19.12 6.32
N HIS A 42 9.79 -18.95 7.50
CA HIS A 42 9.09 -17.69 7.81
C HIS A 42 10.04 -16.49 7.73
N ASN A 43 11.30 -16.71 8.11
CA ASN A 43 12.45 -15.90 7.74
C ASN A 43 13.51 -16.77 7.04
N GLU A 44 14.57 -16.15 6.53
CA GLU A 44 15.64 -16.83 5.78
C GLU A 44 16.51 -17.77 6.64
N SER A 45 16.51 -17.60 7.96
CA SER A 45 17.26 -18.43 8.91
C SER A 45 16.45 -19.61 9.47
N ASP A 46 15.13 -19.62 9.25
CA ASP A 46 14.24 -20.69 9.71
C ASP A 46 14.32 -21.92 8.82
N GLU A 47 14.24 -23.12 9.43
CA GLU A 47 14.16 -24.39 8.72
C GLU A 47 12.70 -24.90 8.67
N PRO A 48 12.01 -24.73 7.53
CA PRO A 48 10.59 -25.07 7.44
C PRO A 48 10.33 -26.56 7.19
N ARG A 49 11.32 -27.34 6.76
CA ARG A 49 11.15 -28.79 6.51
C ARG A 49 10.83 -29.57 7.77
N LEU A 50 11.13 -29.00 8.95
CA LEU A 50 10.76 -29.58 10.25
C LEU A 50 9.24 -29.70 10.46
N THR A 51 8.46 -28.79 9.85
CA THR A 51 7.01 -28.72 10.07
C THR A 51 6.19 -28.82 8.78
N GLN A 52 6.78 -28.55 7.61
CA GLN A 52 6.13 -28.70 6.30
C GLN A 52 7.00 -29.47 5.27
N PRO A 53 7.45 -30.71 5.57
CA PRO A 53 8.43 -31.43 4.74
C PRO A 53 7.94 -31.70 3.30
N GLN A 54 6.69 -32.16 3.12
CA GLN A 54 6.15 -32.48 1.80
C GLN A 54 5.98 -31.23 0.92
N MET A 55 5.53 -30.12 1.52
CA MET A 55 5.37 -28.85 0.82
C MET A 55 6.74 -28.35 0.35
N TYR A 56 7.74 -28.37 1.21
CA TYR A 56 9.08 -27.92 0.84
C TYR A 56 9.79 -28.87 -0.12
N GLN A 57 9.47 -30.16 -0.13
CA GLN A 57 9.92 -31.05 -1.20
C GLN A 57 9.42 -30.61 -2.58
N ALA A 58 8.15 -30.18 -2.69
CA ALA A 58 7.60 -29.64 -3.93
C ALA A 58 8.19 -28.27 -4.28
N VAL A 59 8.39 -27.39 -3.29
CA VAL A 59 9.02 -26.07 -3.48
C VAL A 59 10.48 -26.20 -3.93
N ASP A 60 11.25 -27.09 -3.32
CA ASP A 60 12.66 -27.33 -3.66
C ASP A 60 12.81 -27.89 -5.09
N ALA A 61 11.84 -28.69 -5.55
CA ALA A 61 11.78 -29.20 -6.93
C ALA A 61 11.27 -28.15 -7.93
N HIS A 62 10.72 -27.03 -7.45
CA HIS A 62 10.15 -26.00 -8.31
C HIS A 62 11.26 -25.10 -8.88
N PRO A 63 11.38 -24.93 -10.21
CA PRO A 63 12.46 -24.14 -10.83
C PRO A 63 12.41 -22.64 -10.51
N GLY A 64 11.31 -22.17 -9.92
CA GLY A 64 11.08 -20.77 -9.58
C GLY A 64 10.39 -19.99 -10.69
N THR A 65 9.54 -19.03 -10.29
CA THR A 65 8.67 -18.29 -11.20
C THR A 65 9.45 -17.54 -12.30
N LEU A 66 10.60 -16.93 -11.96
CA LEU A 66 11.45 -16.25 -12.93
C LEU A 66 11.97 -17.19 -14.03
N ALA A 67 12.45 -18.38 -13.64
CA ALA A 67 12.97 -19.36 -14.59
C ALA A 67 11.85 -19.91 -15.49
N ARG A 68 10.69 -20.27 -14.90
CA ARG A 68 9.52 -20.75 -15.65
C ARG A 68 9.01 -19.74 -16.66
N TYR A 69 8.89 -18.48 -16.25
CA TYR A 69 8.40 -17.42 -17.13
C TYR A 69 9.41 -17.11 -18.24
N GLY A 70 10.70 -17.09 -17.91
CA GLY A 70 11.79 -16.99 -18.88
C GLY A 70 11.74 -18.07 -19.96
N GLU A 71 11.59 -19.34 -19.56
CA GLU A 71 11.43 -20.46 -20.48
C GLU A 71 10.17 -20.33 -21.35
N SER A 72 9.06 -19.86 -20.78
CA SER A 72 7.83 -19.58 -21.53
C SER A 72 8.05 -18.51 -22.61
N LEU A 73 8.73 -17.41 -22.27
CA LEU A 73 9.06 -16.34 -23.21
C LEU A 73 10.02 -16.82 -24.30
N ALA A 74 10.98 -17.67 -23.95
CA ALA A 74 11.90 -18.30 -24.91
C ALA A 74 11.16 -19.21 -25.88
N ARG A 75 10.24 -20.04 -25.39
CA ARG A 75 9.36 -20.87 -26.25
C ARG A 75 8.48 -20.03 -27.17
N ARG A 76 8.10 -18.82 -26.76
CA ARG A 76 7.35 -17.84 -27.57
C ARG A 76 8.24 -17.03 -28.52
N GLY A 77 9.58 -17.19 -28.46
CA GLY A 77 10.52 -16.42 -29.27
C GLY A 77 10.64 -14.95 -28.88
N LEU A 78 10.20 -14.57 -27.68
CA LEU A 78 10.19 -13.18 -27.21
C LEU A 78 11.44 -12.81 -26.42
N LEU A 79 12.11 -13.78 -25.82
CA LEU A 79 13.30 -13.58 -24.99
C LEU A 79 14.24 -14.77 -25.14
N THR A 80 15.52 -14.54 -25.38
CA THR A 80 16.53 -15.60 -25.36
C THR A 80 17.10 -15.79 -23.95
N GLN A 81 17.64 -16.98 -23.67
CA GLN A 81 18.31 -17.25 -22.39
C GLN A 81 19.45 -16.24 -22.13
N ALA A 82 20.26 -15.94 -23.16
CA ALA A 82 21.35 -14.98 -23.05
C ALA A 82 20.87 -13.58 -22.64
N GLN A 83 19.74 -13.11 -23.18
CA GLN A 83 19.15 -11.83 -22.78
C GLN A 83 18.64 -11.85 -21.34
N GLN A 84 18.02 -12.95 -20.89
CA GLN A 84 17.58 -13.09 -19.51
C GLN A 84 18.75 -13.07 -18.52
N ASP A 85 19.84 -13.77 -18.85
CA ASP A 85 21.05 -13.82 -18.04
C ASP A 85 21.71 -12.42 -17.97
N GLU A 86 21.75 -11.71 -19.09
CA GLU A 86 22.25 -10.34 -19.16
C GLU A 86 21.42 -9.39 -18.28
N MET A 87 20.09 -9.47 -18.33
CA MET A 87 19.20 -8.66 -17.47
C MET A 87 19.45 -8.95 -15.99
N THR A 88 19.65 -10.23 -15.64
CA THR A 88 19.94 -10.65 -14.27
C THR A 88 21.29 -10.13 -13.79
N ALA A 89 22.34 -10.23 -14.62
CA ALA A 89 23.67 -9.73 -14.32
C ALA A 89 23.65 -8.21 -14.13
N ARG A 90 23.01 -7.48 -15.05
CA ARG A 90 22.87 -6.02 -14.97
C ARG A 90 22.17 -5.58 -13.69
N TYR A 91 21.15 -6.31 -13.24
CA TYR A 91 20.46 -5.99 -11.99
C TYR A 91 21.36 -6.21 -10.76
N ARG A 92 22.19 -7.28 -10.76
CA ARG A 92 23.18 -7.52 -9.70
C ARG A 92 24.25 -6.44 -9.67
N ASP A 93 24.82 -6.09 -10.82
CA ASP A 93 25.82 -5.01 -10.92
C ASP A 93 25.27 -3.69 -10.39
N TRP A 94 23.99 -3.40 -10.67
CA TRP A 94 23.31 -2.23 -10.14
C TRP A 94 23.20 -2.28 -8.61
N LEU A 95 22.80 -3.40 -8.01
CA LEU A 95 22.73 -3.56 -6.54
C LEU A 95 24.12 -3.37 -5.90
N ASP A 96 25.17 -3.95 -6.47
CA ASP A 96 26.55 -3.78 -5.99
C ASP A 96 27.01 -2.32 -6.09
N SER A 97 26.59 -1.61 -7.14
CA SER A 97 26.88 -0.18 -7.29
C SER A 97 26.18 0.67 -6.22
N CYS A 98 24.99 0.26 -5.78
CA CYS A 98 24.24 0.94 -4.73
C CYS A 98 24.89 0.73 -3.37
N GLN A 99 25.39 -0.46 -3.06
CA GLN A 99 26.07 -0.76 -1.79
C GLN A 99 27.37 0.06 -1.62
N LYS A 100 28.05 0.37 -2.72
CA LYS A 100 29.29 1.17 -2.72
C LYS A 100 29.07 2.68 -2.53
N ARG A 101 27.83 3.15 -2.57
CA ARG A 101 27.52 4.57 -2.35
C ARG A 101 27.49 4.87 -0.87
N GLU A 102 28.15 5.95 -0.47
CA GLU A 102 27.95 6.51 0.87
C GLU A 102 26.46 6.82 1.08
N PRO A 103 25.92 6.62 2.30
CA PRO A 103 24.55 6.97 2.62
C PRO A 103 24.34 8.45 2.30
N GLN A 104 23.55 8.74 1.27
CA GLN A 104 23.13 10.11 1.05
C GLN A 104 22.20 10.51 2.18
N PRO A 105 22.28 11.75 2.69
CA PRO A 105 21.29 12.23 3.64
C PRO A 105 19.90 12.03 3.03
N LEU A 106 19.00 11.42 3.80
CA LEU A 106 17.61 11.23 3.41
C LEU A 106 17.08 12.60 2.98
N LYS A 107 16.82 12.77 1.68
CA LYS A 107 16.05 13.92 1.22
C LYS A 107 14.72 13.85 1.95
N PRO A 108 14.21 14.97 2.50
CA PRO A 108 12.87 15.00 3.07
C PRO A 108 11.92 14.35 2.08
N ALA A 109 11.16 13.35 2.51
CA ALA A 109 10.27 12.63 1.64
C ALA A 109 9.13 13.56 1.22
N ILE A 110 9.29 14.28 0.11
CA ILE A 110 8.24 15.07 -0.53
C ILE A 110 7.39 14.10 -1.37
N HIS A 111 6.78 13.10 -0.74
CA HIS A 111 5.78 12.28 -1.41
C HIS A 111 4.43 13.01 -1.37
N SER A 112 3.63 12.93 -2.42
CA SER A 112 2.28 13.51 -2.48
C SER A 112 1.33 12.97 -1.40
N PHE A 113 1.65 11.82 -0.82
CA PHE A 113 0.96 11.20 0.32
C PHE A 113 1.70 11.32 1.64
N SER A 114 2.88 11.97 1.65
CA SER A 114 3.50 12.34 2.91
C SER A 114 2.59 13.35 3.61
N ALA A 115 2.37 13.16 4.89
CA ALA A 115 1.62 14.13 5.65
C ALA A 115 2.35 15.47 5.56
N ASN A 116 1.65 16.46 4.99
CA ASN A 116 2.18 17.80 4.84
C ASN A 116 2.13 18.50 6.20
N TRP A 117 3.16 18.25 7.01
CA TRP A 117 3.35 18.91 8.30
C TRP A 117 3.97 20.30 8.16
N TYR A 118 3.99 20.89 6.96
CA TYR A 118 4.56 22.22 6.75
C TYR A 118 3.90 23.24 7.69
N GLY A 119 4.72 23.96 8.44
CA GLY A 119 4.26 24.93 9.44
C GLY A 119 3.89 24.34 10.81
N LEU A 120 3.89 23.02 10.97
CA LEU A 120 3.71 22.37 12.26
C LEU A 120 5.07 22.13 12.93
N THR A 121 5.17 22.57 14.18
CA THR A 121 6.32 22.31 15.05
C THR A 121 5.94 21.25 16.08
N ASN A 122 6.92 20.60 16.70
CA ASN A 122 6.70 19.66 17.81
C ASN A 122 7.16 20.29 19.13
N PRO A 123 6.45 21.32 19.65
CA PRO A 123 6.80 21.93 20.91
C PRO A 123 6.56 20.96 22.07
N HIS A 124 7.15 21.26 23.24
CA HIS A 124 6.83 20.53 24.46
C HIS A 124 5.32 20.65 24.76
N TRP A 125 4.70 19.57 25.27
CA TRP A 125 3.24 19.52 25.50
C TRP A 125 2.72 20.62 26.42
N SER A 126 3.57 21.14 27.31
CA SER A 126 3.25 22.22 28.25
C SER A 126 3.56 23.62 27.72
N ALA A 127 3.93 23.76 26.43
CA ALA A 127 4.21 25.06 25.85
C ALA A 127 2.95 25.94 25.95
N PRO A 128 3.07 27.21 26.39
CA PRO A 128 1.92 28.09 26.50
C PRO A 128 1.38 28.40 25.09
N VAL A 129 0.09 28.14 24.88
CA VAL A 129 -0.62 28.45 23.62
C VAL A 129 -1.78 29.38 23.92
N SER A 130 -1.91 30.47 23.16
CA SER A 130 -3.06 31.36 23.26
C SER A 130 -4.26 30.75 22.53
N THR A 131 -5.22 30.24 23.29
CA THR A 131 -6.45 29.63 22.78
C THR A 131 -7.69 30.52 22.99
N ALA A 132 -7.52 31.69 23.60
CA ALA A 132 -8.62 32.59 23.91
C ALA A 132 -9.24 33.19 22.63
N LEU A 133 -10.57 33.33 22.63
CA LEU A 133 -11.34 33.98 21.57
C LEU A 133 -12.22 35.10 22.14
N PRO A 134 -12.48 36.19 21.37
CA PRO A 134 -13.43 37.21 21.78
C PRO A 134 -14.84 36.62 21.98
N ARG A 135 -15.53 37.06 23.04
CA ARG A 135 -16.90 36.64 23.36
C ARG A 135 -17.86 36.77 22.17
N GLN A 136 -17.73 37.84 21.38
CA GLN A 136 -18.55 38.07 20.20
C GLN A 136 -18.40 36.96 19.15
N LYS A 137 -17.17 36.46 18.92
CA LYS A 137 -16.93 35.34 18.00
C LYS A 137 -17.52 34.03 18.54
N LEU A 138 -17.37 33.79 19.84
CA LEU A 138 -17.95 32.60 20.49
C LEU A 138 -19.49 32.61 20.39
N ALA A 139 -20.14 33.75 20.61
CA ALA A 139 -21.58 33.90 20.46
C ALA A 139 -22.02 33.67 19.01
N ALA A 140 -21.30 34.20 18.03
CA ALA A 140 -21.59 33.98 16.61
C ALA A 140 -21.48 32.50 16.22
N TYR A 141 -20.47 31.76 16.71
CA TYR A 141 -20.39 30.32 16.50
C TYR A 141 -21.50 29.54 17.20
N GLY A 142 -21.89 29.98 18.40
CA GLY A 142 -23.05 29.44 19.12
C GLY A 142 -24.31 29.49 18.25
N GLU A 143 -24.61 30.66 17.70
CA GLU A 143 -25.76 30.86 16.80
C GLU A 143 -25.71 29.97 15.55
N ILE A 144 -24.53 29.84 14.93
CA ILE A 144 -24.35 28.99 13.74
C ILE A 144 -24.61 27.51 14.07
N ILE A 145 -24.15 27.04 15.24
CA ILE A 145 -24.31 25.64 15.65
C ILE A 145 -25.74 25.35 16.13
N SER A 146 -26.43 26.34 16.68
CA SER A 146 -27.81 26.18 17.17
C SER A 146 -28.88 26.44 16.10
N THR A 147 -28.55 27.11 15.00
CA THR A 147 -29.48 27.40 13.90
C THR A 147 -29.62 26.19 12.98
N LEU A 148 -30.84 25.67 12.88
CA LEU A 148 -31.18 24.61 11.93
C LEU A 148 -31.54 25.18 10.56
N PRO A 149 -31.24 24.47 9.45
CA PRO A 149 -31.78 24.80 8.15
C PRO A 149 -33.31 24.85 8.18
N PRO A 150 -33.94 25.76 7.40
CA PRO A 150 -35.38 26.02 7.48
C PRO A 150 -36.25 24.80 7.11
N ASP A 151 -35.71 23.83 6.39
CA ASP A 151 -36.35 22.58 5.97
C ASP A 151 -36.20 21.45 7.00
N VAL A 152 -35.43 21.64 8.06
CA VAL A 152 -35.22 20.64 9.12
C VAL A 152 -36.22 20.84 10.27
N VAL A 153 -37.14 19.89 10.42
CA VAL A 153 -38.08 19.88 11.55
C VAL A 153 -37.47 19.15 12.75
N ALA A 154 -36.99 19.90 13.73
CA ALA A 154 -36.49 19.30 14.97
C ALA A 154 -37.59 18.71 15.85
N HIS A 155 -37.25 17.62 16.54
CA HIS A 155 -38.07 17.08 17.61
C HIS A 155 -38.32 18.17 18.69
N PRO A 156 -39.54 18.27 19.29
CA PRO A 156 -39.89 19.33 20.22
C PRO A 156 -38.91 19.50 21.40
N THR A 157 -38.36 18.41 21.92
CA THR A 157 -37.34 18.45 23.00
C THR A 157 -36.06 19.15 22.56
N ILE A 158 -35.59 18.90 21.34
CA ILE A 158 -34.37 19.52 20.79
C ILE A 158 -34.65 20.99 20.47
N LYS A 159 -35.82 21.29 19.88
CA LYS A 159 -36.23 22.68 19.60
C LYS A 159 -36.24 23.54 20.86
N ARG A 160 -36.65 22.98 22.00
CA ARG A 160 -36.60 23.68 23.31
C ARG A 160 -35.18 23.97 23.77
N GLN A 161 -34.23 23.06 23.51
CA GLN A 161 -32.83 23.24 23.88
C GLN A 161 -32.10 24.23 22.97
N LEU A 162 -32.50 24.33 21.70
CA LEU A 162 -31.91 25.25 20.72
C LEU A 162 -32.46 26.69 20.81
N ALA A 163 -33.58 26.91 21.52
CA ALA A 163 -34.20 28.22 21.70
C ALA A 163 -33.70 28.99 22.93
N LEU A 164 -32.68 28.46 23.62
CA LEU A 164 -31.96 29.07 24.75
C LEU A 164 -30.64 29.66 24.28
#